data_AF-A0A6I5X214-F1
#
_entry.id   AF-A0A6I5X214-F1
#
_cell.length_a   1.000
_cell.length_b   1.000
_cell.length_c   1.000
_cell.angle_alpha   90.00
_cell.angle_beta   90.00
_cell.angle_gamma   90.00
#
_symmetry.space_group_name_H-M   'P 1'
#
loop_
_entity.id
_entity.type
_entity.pdbx_description
1 polymer ?
#
loop_
_entity_poly.entity_id
_entity_poly.type
_entity_poly.pdbx_seq_one_letter_code
_entity_poly.pdbx_strand_id
1 'polypeptide(L)'
;MKPRHLALAAVLPLALLAAAPMSSAAGGGQLSGAIFTTDVTGAPVNLNHYLLKTDVYLNGGPGINAPASAAGLPADTYTFQVTSPNGRSVLSTDALACRQFTVDSSGVIQSVAPSVPCAHATGTDAEDKGITVQLAPFADTPNPGGVYKAWVTPTSRLDCKNASKTGCFVPRYSKTDNFKVKANAIVEIDTRFWQNGTALLGLAANWTDTVGASNVKFSEWNPAVLAYNEAHVEAAEEGTHTISVANQPGCTIDSVVGPDGSVYRNGSGRYSISVTVAPWNAGDDTTYRVEVNCT
;
A
#
# COMPACT_ATOMS: atom_id res chain seq x y z
N MET A 1 3.25 70.90 48.11
CA MET A 1 3.54 69.45 47.99
C MET A 1 2.52 68.84 47.05
N LYS A 2 2.93 68.37 45.86
CA LYS A 2 2.06 67.74 44.85
C LYS A 2 1.97 66.23 45.10
N PRO A 3 0.79 65.59 45.07
CA PRO A 3 0.72 64.13 45.00
C PRO A 3 0.99 63.68 43.56
N ARG A 4 1.87 62.68 43.39
CA ARG A 4 2.14 62.03 42.11
C ARG A 4 1.17 60.86 41.97
N HIS A 5 0.27 60.91 41.01
CA HIS A 5 -0.52 59.75 40.60
C HIS A 5 0.37 58.85 39.72
N LEU A 6 0.64 57.61 40.18
CA LEU A 6 1.21 56.56 39.34
C LEU A 6 0.13 56.07 38.37
N ALA A 7 0.38 56.21 37.06
CA ALA A 7 -0.38 55.52 36.04
C ALA A 7 0.15 54.09 35.92
N LEU A 8 -0.69 53.08 36.20
CA LEU A 8 -0.42 51.69 35.90
C LEU A 8 -0.59 51.49 34.38
N ALA A 9 0.50 51.21 33.67
CA ALA A 9 0.44 50.77 32.28
C ALA A 9 0.09 49.28 32.25
N ALA A 10 -1.12 48.95 31.78
CA ALA A 10 -1.52 47.58 31.52
C ALA A 10 -0.83 47.08 30.23
N VAL A 11 0.12 46.15 30.38
CA VAL A 11 0.74 45.46 29.25
C VAL A 11 -0.17 44.32 28.84
N LEU A 12 -0.86 44.45 27.70
CA LEU A 12 -1.56 43.33 27.06
C LEU A 12 -0.52 42.37 26.46
N PRO A 13 -0.57 41.05 26.73
CA PRO A 13 0.23 40.09 25.98
C PRO A 13 -0.39 39.90 24.60
N LEU A 14 0.36 40.23 23.56
CA LEU A 14 0.04 39.92 22.17
C LEU A 14 0.19 38.41 21.97
N ALA A 15 -0.93 37.68 22.04
CA ALA A 15 -0.95 36.25 21.73
C ALA A 15 -0.63 36.06 20.24
N LEU A 16 0.57 35.51 19.95
CA LEU A 16 0.86 34.96 18.63
C LEU A 16 -0.08 33.77 18.39
N LEU A 17 -1.08 33.95 17.52
CA LEU A 17 -1.76 32.81 16.90
C LEU A 17 -0.73 32.08 16.04
N ALA A 18 -0.24 30.94 16.53
CA ALA A 18 0.40 29.95 15.67
C ALA A 18 -0.66 29.47 14.67
N ALA A 19 -0.52 29.86 13.40
CA ALA A 19 -1.31 29.31 12.32
C ALA A 19 -0.91 27.83 12.18
N ALA A 20 -1.73 26.93 12.73
CA ALA A 20 -1.63 25.52 12.42
C ALA A 20 -1.80 25.36 10.90
N PRO A 21 -0.97 24.55 10.22
CA PRO A 21 -1.18 24.26 8.81
C PRO A 21 -2.59 23.68 8.66
N MET A 22 -3.43 24.36 7.89
CA MET A 22 -4.74 23.84 7.52
C MET A 22 -4.49 22.59 6.69
N SER A 23 -4.65 21.42 7.31
CA SER A 23 -4.68 20.14 6.60
C SER A 23 -5.81 20.23 5.59
N SER A 24 -5.46 20.37 4.31
CA SER A 24 -6.40 20.27 3.21
C SER A 24 -7.01 18.88 3.26
N ALA A 25 -8.23 18.77 3.81
CA ALA A 25 -9.01 17.56 3.70
C ALA A 25 -9.25 17.29 2.21
N ALA A 26 -8.42 16.42 1.62
CA ALA A 26 -8.56 15.99 0.24
C ALA A 26 -9.98 15.41 0.02
N GLY A 27 -10.61 15.65 -1.12
CA GLY A 27 -11.95 15.16 -1.43
C GLY A 27 -12.11 13.64 -1.24
N GLY A 28 -13.36 13.16 -1.11
CA GLY A 28 -13.73 11.76 -0.84
C GLY A 28 -13.41 10.72 -1.94
N GLY A 29 -12.30 10.89 -2.66
CA GLY A 29 -11.77 9.92 -3.61
C GLY A 29 -11.05 8.75 -2.93
N GLN A 30 -10.72 7.73 -3.71
CA GLN A 30 -9.83 6.65 -3.31
C GLN A 30 -8.42 7.20 -3.14
N LEU A 31 -7.67 6.73 -2.14
CA LEU A 31 -6.28 7.12 -1.95
C LEU A 31 -5.47 6.77 -3.22
N SER A 32 -4.65 7.70 -3.71
CA SER A 32 -3.73 7.45 -4.84
C SER A 32 -2.43 6.79 -4.37
N GLY A 33 -1.62 6.35 -5.32
CA GLY A 33 -0.31 5.73 -5.07
C GLY A 33 -0.39 4.26 -4.67
N ALA A 34 0.73 3.76 -4.15
CA ALA A 34 0.93 2.37 -3.79
C ALA A 34 1.71 2.24 -2.48
N ILE A 35 1.71 1.03 -1.91
CA ILE A 35 2.64 0.64 -0.84
C ILE A 35 3.24 -0.72 -1.17
N PHE A 36 4.43 -0.98 -0.64
CA PHE A 36 5.12 -2.25 -0.83
C PHE A 36 5.70 -2.73 0.49
N THR A 37 5.58 -4.03 0.73
CA THR A 37 6.46 -4.67 1.70
C THR A 37 7.82 -4.92 1.06
N THR A 38 8.88 -4.62 1.79
CA THR A 38 10.27 -4.72 1.33
C THR A 38 11.14 -5.29 2.44
N ASP A 39 12.41 -5.57 2.13
CA ASP A 39 13.42 -5.71 3.16
C ASP A 39 13.82 -4.34 3.77
N VAL A 40 14.75 -4.35 4.72
CA VAL A 40 15.27 -3.16 5.40
C VAL A 40 15.89 -2.12 4.44
N THR A 41 16.33 -2.54 3.25
CA THR A 41 16.97 -1.67 2.25
C THR A 41 15.98 -1.07 1.25
N GLY A 42 14.69 -1.37 1.39
CA GLY A 42 13.67 -0.99 0.43
C GLY A 42 13.59 -1.89 -0.79
N ALA A 43 14.42 -2.94 -0.85
CA ALA A 43 14.43 -3.86 -1.98
C ALA A 43 13.22 -4.81 -1.93
N PRO A 44 12.65 -5.17 -3.10
CA PRO A 44 11.62 -6.18 -3.17
C PRO A 44 12.18 -7.53 -2.69
N VAL A 45 11.37 -8.29 -1.98
CA VAL A 45 11.70 -9.64 -1.53
C VAL A 45 10.96 -10.63 -2.40
N ASN A 46 11.63 -11.70 -2.82
CA ASN A 46 11.08 -12.74 -3.68
C ASN A 46 9.69 -13.22 -3.21
N LEU A 47 8.64 -12.98 -4.01
CA LEU A 47 7.25 -13.37 -3.75
C LEU A 47 6.64 -12.73 -2.48
N ASN A 48 7.22 -11.64 -1.97
CA ASN A 48 6.95 -11.07 -0.65
C ASN A 48 7.02 -12.14 0.48
N HIS A 49 7.97 -13.07 0.37
CA HIS A 49 8.19 -14.14 1.34
C HIS A 49 9.36 -13.83 2.28
N TYR A 50 9.05 -13.58 3.55
CA TYR A 50 10.02 -13.20 4.56
C TYR A 50 10.34 -14.36 5.51
N LEU A 51 11.60 -14.43 5.96
CA LEU A 51 12.04 -15.45 6.91
C LEU A 51 11.54 -15.14 8.32
N LEU A 52 11.66 -13.89 8.76
CA LEU A 52 11.24 -13.42 10.08
C LEU A 52 10.30 -12.22 9.96
N LYS A 53 9.44 -12.04 10.97
CA LYS A 53 8.55 -10.85 11.06
C LYS A 53 9.33 -9.54 11.15
N THR A 54 10.54 -9.59 11.69
CA THR A 54 11.46 -8.45 11.80
C THR A 54 12.14 -8.11 10.48
N ASP A 55 11.96 -8.92 9.44
CA ASP A 55 12.53 -8.66 8.12
C ASP A 55 11.55 -7.89 7.21
N VAL A 56 10.32 -7.65 7.68
CA VAL A 56 9.25 -7.01 6.91
C VAL A 56 9.25 -5.51 7.18
N TYR A 57 9.55 -4.74 6.15
CA TYR A 57 9.51 -3.29 6.16
C TYR A 57 8.49 -2.77 5.15
N LEU A 58 8.03 -1.55 5.37
CA LEU A 58 7.13 -0.82 4.49
C LEU A 58 7.92 0.24 3.72
N ASN A 59 7.66 0.31 2.42
CA ASN A 59 8.05 1.40 1.54
C ASN A 59 6.78 2.12 1.00
N GLY A 60 6.83 3.45 0.88
CA GLY A 60 5.78 4.33 0.35
C GLY A 60 5.66 4.37 -1.18
N GLY A 61 6.57 3.68 -1.88
CA GLY A 61 6.62 3.56 -3.33
C GLY A 61 7.22 4.78 -4.05
N PRO A 62 7.25 4.71 -5.39
CA PRO A 62 6.67 3.63 -6.19
C PRO A 62 7.57 2.38 -6.25
N GLY A 63 7.03 1.24 -6.69
CA GLY A 63 7.78 0.00 -6.78
C GLY A 63 8.82 0.04 -7.90
N ILE A 64 9.77 -0.90 -7.88
CA ILE A 64 10.82 -1.03 -8.89
C ILE A 64 10.21 -0.99 -10.31
N ASN A 65 10.80 -0.20 -11.21
CA ASN A 65 10.36 0.03 -12.60
C ASN A 65 9.04 0.80 -12.81
N ALA A 66 8.39 1.29 -11.76
CA ALA A 66 7.32 2.25 -11.95
C ALA A 66 7.88 3.52 -12.63
N PRO A 67 7.13 4.20 -13.52
CA PRO A 67 7.55 5.49 -14.06
C PRO A 67 8.02 6.43 -12.93
N ALA A 68 9.02 7.28 -13.15
CA ALA A 68 9.47 8.23 -12.12
C ALA A 68 8.35 9.19 -11.62
N SER A 69 7.24 9.27 -12.35
CA SER A 69 6.01 9.99 -11.98
C SER A 69 4.92 9.11 -11.37
N ALA A 70 5.13 7.79 -11.27
CA ALA A 70 4.21 6.89 -10.60
C ALA A 70 4.24 7.23 -9.11
N ALA A 71 3.08 7.62 -8.60
CA ALA A 71 3.00 8.23 -7.30
C ALA A 71 3.29 7.19 -6.21
N GLY A 72 4.27 7.48 -5.36
CA GLY A 72 4.20 7.05 -3.97
C GLY A 72 2.95 7.62 -3.29
N LEU A 73 2.80 7.37 -1.99
CA LEU A 73 1.72 7.97 -1.22
C LEU A 73 1.75 9.51 -1.33
N PRO A 74 0.60 10.23 -1.37
CA PRO A 74 0.61 11.68 -1.25
C PRO A 74 1.31 12.17 0.03
N ALA A 75 1.78 13.43 0.04
CA ALA A 75 2.34 14.01 1.25
C ALA A 75 1.28 14.11 2.37
N ASP A 76 1.47 13.36 3.46
CA ASP A 76 0.62 13.37 4.65
C ASP A 76 1.32 12.60 5.80
N THR A 77 0.69 12.59 6.97
CA THR A 77 0.96 11.62 8.03
C THR A 77 0.05 10.40 7.86
N TYR A 78 0.66 9.23 7.86
CA TYR A 78 0.01 7.95 7.69
C TYR A 78 0.09 7.10 8.94
N THR A 79 -0.86 6.19 9.09
CA THR A 79 -0.82 5.11 10.07
C THR A 79 -0.84 3.76 9.35
N PHE A 80 -0.07 2.79 9.85
CA PHE A 80 -0.07 1.43 9.32
C PHE A 80 -0.62 0.39 10.30
N GLN A 81 -0.93 -0.79 9.77
CA GLN A 81 -1.36 -1.95 10.53
C GLN A 81 -1.07 -3.25 9.79
N VAL A 82 -0.87 -4.33 10.54
CA VAL A 82 -0.90 -5.70 10.03
C VAL A 82 -2.19 -6.39 10.47
N THR A 83 -2.86 -7.07 9.54
CA THR A 83 -4.05 -7.91 9.81
C THR A 83 -3.90 -9.32 9.27
N SER A 84 -4.85 -10.19 9.63
CA SER A 84 -5.17 -11.38 8.84
C SER A 84 -5.47 -10.98 7.38
N PRO A 85 -5.32 -11.90 6.41
CA PRO A 85 -5.38 -11.54 5.00
C PRO A 85 -6.77 -11.08 4.54
N ASN A 86 -7.84 -11.53 5.19
CA ASN A 86 -9.20 -11.02 4.93
C ASN A 86 -9.51 -9.72 5.70
N GLY A 87 -8.52 -9.06 6.29
CA GLY A 87 -8.67 -7.82 7.05
C GLY A 87 -9.47 -7.94 8.34
N ARG A 88 -9.85 -9.15 8.80
CA ARG A 88 -10.82 -9.32 9.91
C ARG A 88 -10.21 -9.34 11.31
N SER A 89 -8.93 -9.68 11.42
CA SER A 89 -8.23 -9.74 12.70
C SER A 89 -7.07 -8.77 12.68
N VAL A 90 -7.05 -7.83 13.63
CA VAL A 90 -5.90 -6.96 13.87
C VAL A 90 -4.77 -7.80 14.47
N LEU A 91 -3.59 -7.77 13.84
CA LEU A 91 -2.41 -8.51 14.29
C LEU A 91 -1.33 -7.60 14.84
N SER A 92 -1.27 -6.32 14.46
CA SER A 92 -0.43 -5.32 15.16
C SER A 92 -0.79 -5.29 16.65
N THR A 93 0.22 -5.45 17.50
CA THR A 93 0.02 -5.61 18.96
C THR A 93 0.21 -4.32 19.75
N ASP A 94 0.73 -3.29 19.10
CA ASP A 94 1.06 -2.00 19.67
C ASP A 94 0.02 -0.92 19.28
N ALA A 95 0.06 0.21 19.99
CA ALA A 95 -0.93 1.27 19.84
C ALA A 95 -0.85 1.94 18.47
N LEU A 96 -1.98 2.41 17.92
CA LEU A 96 -2.00 3.15 16.64
C LEU A 96 -1.08 4.37 16.63
N ALA A 97 -0.86 5.00 17.80
CA ALA A 97 0.06 6.10 17.94
C ALA A 97 1.49 5.72 17.55
N CYS A 98 1.92 4.48 17.81
CA CYS A 98 3.27 3.97 17.54
C CYS A 98 3.51 3.64 16.07
N ARG A 99 2.45 3.55 15.27
CA ARG A 99 2.46 3.07 13.88
C ARG A 99 2.32 4.19 12.88
N GLN A 100 2.90 5.37 13.14
CA GLN A 100 2.78 6.51 12.25
C GLN A 100 4.08 6.81 11.52
N PHE A 101 3.94 7.34 10.30
CA PHE A 101 5.06 7.85 9.52
C PHE A 101 4.61 9.03 8.66
N THR A 102 5.57 9.80 8.18
CA THR A 102 5.34 10.95 7.31
C THR A 102 5.85 10.68 5.91
N VAL A 103 5.09 11.12 4.92
CA VAL A 103 5.44 11.08 3.51
C VAL A 103 5.58 12.52 3.00
N ASP A 104 6.61 12.79 2.22
CA ASP A 104 6.83 14.11 1.63
C ASP A 104 6.18 14.27 0.25
N SER A 105 6.42 15.42 -0.40
CA SER A 105 5.87 15.72 -1.72
C SER A 105 6.41 14.84 -2.85
N SER A 106 7.51 14.12 -2.64
CA SER A 106 8.02 13.12 -3.59
C SER A 106 7.35 11.75 -3.43
N GLY A 107 6.55 11.56 -2.38
CA GLY A 107 5.91 10.28 -2.09
C GLY A 107 6.79 9.32 -1.28
N VAL A 108 7.88 9.83 -0.72
CA VAL A 108 8.89 9.06 0.01
C VAL A 108 8.66 9.18 1.52
N ILE A 109 8.84 8.08 2.25
CA ILE A 109 8.74 8.09 3.71
C ILE A 109 9.97 8.77 4.31
N GLN A 110 9.75 9.77 5.17
CA GLN A 110 10.80 10.60 5.74
C GLN A 110 11.07 10.34 7.23
N SER A 111 10.05 10.02 8.01
CA SER A 111 10.20 9.79 9.45
C SER A 111 9.06 8.99 10.06
N VAL A 112 9.31 8.35 11.20
CA VAL A 112 8.30 7.68 12.05
C VAL A 112 7.86 8.57 13.21
N ALA A 113 6.60 8.44 13.62
CA ALA A 113 6.02 9.17 14.74
C ALA A 113 5.21 8.24 15.69
N PRO A 114 5.24 8.50 17.02
CA PRO A 114 6.21 9.34 17.71
C PRO A 114 7.60 8.71 17.63
N SER A 115 8.63 9.55 17.62
CA SER A 115 10.03 9.11 17.51
C SER A 115 10.54 8.34 18.74
N VAL A 116 9.88 8.46 19.90
CA VAL A 116 10.12 7.69 21.14
C VAL A 116 8.88 7.77 22.05
N PRO A 117 8.56 6.78 22.90
CA PRO A 117 9.32 5.56 23.21
C PRO A 117 8.91 4.31 22.40
N CYS A 118 7.95 4.40 21.49
CA CYS A 118 7.44 3.25 20.72
C CYS A 118 7.62 3.38 19.21
N ALA A 119 8.62 4.14 18.76
CA ALA A 119 8.96 4.20 17.34
C ALA A 119 9.31 2.81 16.81
N HIS A 120 8.78 2.48 15.65
CA HIS A 120 9.19 1.31 14.90
C HIS A 120 10.61 1.49 14.36
N ALA A 121 11.33 0.38 14.21
CA ALA A 121 12.65 0.39 13.60
C ALA A 121 12.56 0.87 12.15
N THR A 122 13.61 1.54 11.69
CA THR A 122 13.68 2.09 10.33
C THR A 122 14.88 1.54 9.59
N GLY A 123 14.73 1.35 8.29
CA GLY A 123 15.83 1.07 7.37
C GLY A 123 16.16 2.26 6.48
N THR A 124 16.80 2.00 5.36
CA THR A 124 17.12 3.00 4.33
C THR A 124 16.50 2.52 3.03
N ASP A 125 15.78 3.40 2.35
CA ASP A 125 15.33 3.12 1.00
C ASP A 125 16.43 3.50 0.01
N ALA A 126 17.10 2.49 -0.54
CA ALA A 126 18.23 2.69 -1.45
C ALA A 126 17.82 3.27 -2.81
N GLU A 127 16.56 3.09 -3.23
CA GLU A 127 16.04 3.53 -4.52
C GLU A 127 15.65 5.02 -4.45
N ASP A 128 14.79 5.36 -3.49
CA ASP A 128 14.18 6.69 -3.42
C ASP A 128 14.79 7.63 -2.37
N LYS A 129 15.85 7.18 -1.68
CA LYS A 129 16.60 7.94 -0.65
C LYS A 129 15.75 8.34 0.57
N GLY A 130 14.72 7.55 0.86
CA GLY A 130 13.88 7.65 2.05
C GLY A 130 14.30 6.71 3.17
N ILE A 131 13.37 6.50 4.10
CA ILE A 131 13.44 5.43 5.09
C ILE A 131 12.41 4.34 4.78
N THR A 132 12.68 3.12 5.21
CA THR A 132 11.67 2.06 5.31
C THR A 132 11.23 1.91 6.77
N VAL A 133 10.01 1.41 7.01
CA VAL A 133 9.46 1.27 8.38
C VAL A 133 9.17 -0.20 8.69
N GLN A 134 9.81 -0.76 9.72
CA GLN A 134 9.59 -2.14 10.13
C GLN A 134 8.16 -2.34 10.64
N LEU A 135 7.47 -3.40 10.18
CA LEU A 135 6.08 -3.64 10.57
C LEU A 135 5.92 -4.32 11.94
N ALA A 136 6.97 -4.96 12.46
CA ALA A 136 6.98 -5.60 13.78
C ALA A 136 6.84 -4.56 14.91
N PRO A 137 6.11 -4.86 16.01
CA PRO A 137 5.58 -6.17 16.39
C PRO A 137 4.17 -6.48 15.87
N PHE A 138 3.94 -7.74 15.46
CA PHE A 138 2.61 -8.27 15.16
C PHE A 138 2.48 -9.77 15.51
N ALA A 139 1.27 -10.18 15.88
CA ALA A 139 0.90 -11.55 16.23
C ALA A 139 0.96 -12.50 15.01
N ASP A 140 0.93 -13.80 15.23
CA ASP A 140 0.86 -14.78 14.13
C ASP A 140 -0.48 -14.68 13.42
N THR A 141 -0.45 -14.80 12.09
CA THR A 141 -1.67 -14.89 11.30
C THR A 141 -2.37 -16.23 11.55
N PRO A 142 -3.70 -16.24 11.74
CA PRO A 142 -4.45 -17.49 11.82
C PRO A 142 -4.61 -18.16 10.45
N ASN A 143 -4.18 -17.51 9.36
CA ASN A 143 -4.20 -18.09 8.03
C ASN A 143 -3.13 -19.19 7.95
N PRO A 144 -3.49 -20.45 7.62
CA PRO A 144 -2.54 -21.56 7.59
C PRO A 144 -1.48 -21.42 6.48
N GLY A 145 -1.76 -20.63 5.45
CA GLY A 145 -0.82 -20.26 4.40
C GLY A 145 0.16 -19.16 4.81
N GLY A 146 0.17 -18.71 6.07
CA GLY A 146 1.10 -17.71 6.60
C GLY A 146 0.98 -16.32 5.96
N VAL A 147 -0.15 -16.01 5.33
CA VAL A 147 -0.41 -14.71 4.69
C VAL A 147 -0.80 -13.66 5.72
N TYR A 148 -0.23 -12.48 5.57
CA TYR A 148 -0.54 -11.26 6.30
C TYR A 148 -0.93 -10.16 5.31
N LYS A 149 -1.63 -9.14 5.78
CA LYS A 149 -1.93 -7.93 5.01
C LYS A 149 -1.43 -6.71 5.75
N ALA A 150 -0.54 -5.95 5.10
CA ALA A 150 -0.14 -4.62 5.51
C ALA A 150 -1.18 -3.61 5.02
N TRP A 151 -1.54 -2.66 5.88
CA TRP A 151 -2.47 -1.58 5.61
C TRP A 151 -1.80 -0.25 5.87
N VAL A 152 -2.13 0.76 5.06
CA VAL A 152 -1.75 2.15 5.28
C VAL A 152 -2.94 3.05 5.00
N THR A 153 -3.23 4.00 5.88
CA THR A 153 -4.26 5.03 5.66
C THR A 153 -3.77 6.38 6.21
N PRO A 154 -4.18 7.54 5.64
CA PRO A 154 -3.87 8.83 6.24
C PRO A 154 -4.40 8.86 7.66
N THR A 155 -3.60 9.31 8.63
CA THR A 155 -3.99 9.27 10.05
C THR A 155 -5.29 10.05 10.31
N SER A 156 -5.51 11.12 9.54
CA SER A 156 -6.75 11.92 9.56
C SER A 156 -8.00 11.19 9.05
N ARG A 157 -7.85 10.03 8.40
CA ARG A 157 -8.90 9.21 7.78
C ARG A 157 -9.24 7.94 8.55
N LEU A 158 -8.57 7.68 9.68
CA LEU A 158 -8.96 6.61 10.59
C LEU A 158 -10.38 6.86 11.11
N ASP A 159 -11.22 5.83 11.07
CA ASP A 159 -12.55 5.83 11.70
C ASP A 159 -12.61 4.76 12.79
N CYS A 160 -12.13 5.13 13.98
CA CYS A 160 -12.23 4.27 15.16
C CYS A 160 -13.62 4.27 15.82
N LYS A 161 -14.53 5.18 15.42
CA LYS A 161 -15.89 5.22 15.97
C LYS A 161 -16.77 4.17 15.32
N ASN A 162 -16.56 3.94 14.02
CA ASN A 162 -17.13 2.83 13.28
C ASN A 162 -16.05 1.84 12.90
N ALA A 163 -15.21 1.44 13.88
CA ALA A 163 -14.12 0.51 13.62
C ALA A 163 -14.67 -0.75 12.94
N SER A 164 -14.46 -0.83 11.62
CA SER A 164 -14.77 -2.01 10.83
C SER A 164 -13.85 -3.16 11.28
N LYS A 165 -14.08 -4.36 10.73
CA LYS A 165 -13.23 -5.52 11.04
C LYS A 165 -11.72 -5.28 10.81
N THR A 166 -11.39 -4.22 10.07
CA THR A 166 -10.06 -3.71 9.71
C THR A 166 -9.40 -2.80 10.77
N GLY A 167 -10.00 -2.59 11.95
CA GLY A 167 -9.32 -1.93 13.08
C GLY A 167 -9.06 -0.43 12.92
N CYS A 168 -10.12 0.35 12.65
CA CYS A 168 -10.13 1.79 12.31
C CYS A 168 -9.78 2.15 10.85
N PHE A 169 -9.23 1.22 10.07
CA PHE A 169 -8.85 1.48 8.69
C PHE A 169 -10.05 1.39 7.77
N VAL A 170 -10.37 2.47 7.05
CA VAL A 170 -11.47 2.47 6.08
C VAL A 170 -10.92 2.05 4.71
N PRO A 171 -11.39 0.95 4.09
CA PRO A 171 -10.79 0.40 2.87
C PRO A 171 -10.62 1.41 1.73
N ARG A 172 -11.63 2.26 1.48
CA ARG A 172 -11.58 3.29 0.43
C ARG A 172 -10.47 4.33 0.63
N TYR A 173 -10.03 4.57 1.85
CA TYR A 173 -8.93 5.49 2.17
C TYR A 173 -7.60 4.76 2.43
N SER A 174 -7.55 3.45 2.18
CA SER A 174 -6.40 2.62 2.52
C SER A 174 -5.69 2.06 1.30
N LYS A 175 -4.38 1.86 1.45
CA LYS A 175 -3.57 0.99 0.60
C LYS A 175 -3.23 -0.29 1.33
N THR A 176 -3.09 -1.37 0.57
CA THR A 176 -2.78 -2.69 1.13
C THR A 176 -1.73 -3.41 0.31
N ASP A 177 -0.90 -4.20 0.99
CA ASP A 177 -0.02 -5.16 0.36
C ASP A 177 -0.01 -6.46 1.16
N ASN A 178 0.07 -7.59 0.48
CA ASN A 178 0.11 -8.89 1.14
C ASN A 178 1.54 -9.40 1.20
N PHE A 179 1.86 -10.12 2.27
CA PHE A 179 3.16 -10.76 2.44
C PHE A 179 3.02 -12.07 3.21
N LYS A 180 4.06 -12.90 3.16
CA LYS A 180 4.13 -14.14 3.95
C LYS A 180 5.31 -14.14 4.90
N VAL A 181 5.14 -14.79 6.04
CA VAL A 181 6.24 -15.10 6.97
C VAL A 181 6.26 -16.60 7.20
N LYS A 182 7.40 -17.25 6.90
CA LYS A 182 7.62 -18.70 7.09
C LYS A 182 6.62 -19.62 6.36
N ALA A 183 6.02 -19.16 5.27
CA ALA A 183 5.14 -19.99 4.44
C ALA A 183 5.75 -20.24 3.06
N ASN A 184 5.33 -21.34 2.43
CA ASN A 184 5.88 -21.87 1.19
C ASN A 184 4.85 -22.04 0.06
N ALA A 185 3.58 -21.67 0.29
CA ALA A 185 2.61 -21.59 -0.80
C ALA A 185 2.90 -20.34 -1.63
N ILE A 186 2.79 -20.43 -2.95
CA ILE A 186 2.90 -19.33 -3.92
C ILE A 186 1.52 -19.19 -4.55
N VAL A 187 0.84 -18.08 -4.28
CA VAL A 187 -0.51 -17.82 -4.78
C VAL A 187 -0.58 -16.37 -5.19
N GLU A 188 -0.79 -16.12 -6.47
CA GLU A 188 -0.53 -14.83 -7.09
C GLU A 188 -1.58 -14.47 -8.14
N ILE A 189 -1.75 -13.17 -8.36
CA ILE A 189 -2.52 -12.65 -9.49
C ILE A 189 -1.58 -11.83 -10.37
N ASP A 190 -1.35 -12.31 -11.58
CA ASP A 190 -0.42 -11.72 -12.53
C ASP A 190 -1.20 -11.00 -13.61
N THR A 191 -0.97 -9.70 -13.75
CA THR A 191 -1.52 -8.94 -14.87
C THR A 191 -0.43 -8.66 -15.89
N ARG A 192 -0.58 -9.19 -17.10
CA ARG A 192 0.40 -9.01 -18.18
C ARG A 192 -0.18 -8.17 -19.29
N PHE A 193 0.67 -7.35 -19.90
CA PHE A 193 0.28 -6.49 -21.00
C PHE A 193 1.05 -6.88 -22.25
N TRP A 194 0.34 -7.00 -23.37
CA TRP A 194 0.89 -7.48 -24.62
C TRP A 194 0.55 -6.55 -25.77
N GLN A 195 1.50 -6.32 -26.66
CA GLN A 195 1.26 -5.71 -27.96
C GLN A 195 1.95 -6.55 -29.03
N ASN A 196 1.19 -7.09 -29.98
CA ASN A 196 1.71 -7.93 -31.06
C ASN A 196 2.62 -9.08 -30.57
N GLY A 197 2.25 -9.71 -29.45
CA GLY A 197 3.01 -10.81 -28.84
C GLY A 197 4.25 -10.39 -28.03
N THR A 198 4.53 -9.09 -27.93
CA THR A 198 5.61 -8.55 -27.09
C THR A 198 5.04 -8.05 -25.76
N ALA A 199 5.67 -8.42 -24.64
CA ALA A 199 5.26 -7.96 -23.33
C ALA A 199 5.61 -6.47 -23.14
N LEU A 200 4.70 -5.72 -22.51
CA LEU A 200 4.88 -4.31 -22.18
C LEU A 200 5.16 -4.14 -20.69
N LEU A 201 6.21 -3.40 -20.36
CA LEU A 201 6.64 -3.09 -19.00
C LEU A 201 6.21 -1.67 -18.59
N GLY A 202 6.18 -1.41 -17.28
CA GLY A 202 5.82 -0.14 -16.67
C GLY A 202 4.32 0.18 -16.72
N LEU A 203 3.47 -0.79 -17.08
CA LEU A 203 2.03 -0.59 -17.23
C LEU A 203 1.29 -0.94 -15.94
N ALA A 204 0.35 -0.07 -15.56
CA ALA A 204 -0.34 -0.16 -14.29
C ALA A 204 -1.55 -1.11 -14.34
N ALA A 205 -1.67 -1.94 -13.30
CA ALA A 205 -2.87 -2.69 -12.94
C ALA A 205 -3.29 -2.29 -11.52
N ASN A 206 -4.54 -1.84 -11.35
CA ASN A 206 -5.08 -1.56 -10.03
C ASN A 206 -5.72 -2.83 -9.46
N TRP A 207 -5.16 -3.33 -8.36
CA TRP A 207 -5.70 -4.44 -7.60
C TRP A 207 -6.60 -3.91 -6.47
N THR A 208 -7.81 -4.45 -6.38
CA THR A 208 -8.69 -4.27 -5.23
C THR A 208 -8.86 -5.62 -4.55
N ASP A 209 -8.62 -5.63 -3.24
CA ASP A 209 -8.62 -6.83 -2.42
C ASP A 209 -10.03 -7.28 -2.00
N THR A 210 -10.12 -8.38 -1.25
CA THR A 210 -11.40 -8.99 -0.84
C THR A 210 -12.25 -8.12 0.10
N VAL A 211 -11.69 -7.04 0.64
CA VAL A 211 -12.34 -6.11 1.55
C VAL A 211 -12.45 -4.69 0.99
N GLY A 212 -12.09 -4.50 -0.29
CA GLY A 212 -12.25 -3.25 -1.02
C GLY A 212 -11.13 -2.23 -0.81
N ALA A 213 -10.04 -2.61 -0.15
CA ALA A 213 -8.82 -1.82 -0.17
C ALA A 213 -8.06 -2.09 -1.47
N SER A 214 -7.11 -1.24 -1.81
CA SER A 214 -6.51 -1.29 -3.16
C SER A 214 -5.03 -1.00 -3.16
N ASN A 215 -4.36 -1.43 -4.22
CA ASN A 215 -3.00 -1.06 -4.52
C ASN A 215 -2.82 -0.97 -6.04
N VAL A 216 -1.79 -0.25 -6.48
CA VAL A 216 -1.39 -0.23 -7.88
C VAL A 216 -0.14 -1.08 -8.05
N LYS A 217 -0.16 -1.99 -9.02
CA LYS A 217 0.97 -2.84 -9.39
C LYS A 217 1.40 -2.47 -10.82
N PHE A 218 2.69 -2.59 -11.12
CA PHE A 218 3.24 -2.22 -12.42
C PHE A 218 3.91 -3.43 -13.07
N SER A 219 3.74 -3.58 -14.39
CA SER A 219 4.37 -4.68 -15.10
C SER A 219 5.88 -4.53 -15.11
N GLU A 220 6.60 -5.56 -14.67
CA GLU A 220 8.05 -5.48 -14.52
C GLU A 220 8.78 -6.74 -14.98
N TRP A 221 10.05 -6.57 -15.34
CA TRP A 221 10.97 -7.66 -15.59
C TRP A 221 12.05 -7.63 -14.52
N ASN A 222 11.93 -8.49 -13.53
CA ASN A 222 12.91 -8.65 -12.47
C ASN A 222 13.06 -10.13 -12.08
N PRO A 223 13.85 -10.90 -12.85
CA PRO A 223 14.05 -12.33 -12.58
C PRO A 223 14.66 -12.62 -11.20
N ALA A 224 15.31 -11.65 -10.55
CA ALA A 224 15.91 -11.83 -9.22
C ALA A 224 14.85 -12.03 -8.12
N VAL A 225 13.62 -11.57 -8.36
CA VAL A 225 12.45 -11.76 -7.48
C VAL A 225 11.34 -12.54 -8.18
N LEU A 226 11.69 -13.31 -9.22
CA LEU A 226 10.76 -14.14 -10.00
C LEU A 226 9.63 -13.38 -10.71
N ALA A 227 9.87 -12.11 -11.10
CA ALA A 227 8.98 -11.35 -11.95
C ALA A 227 9.40 -11.37 -13.43
N TYR A 228 8.49 -11.77 -14.32
CA TYR A 228 8.69 -12.11 -15.73
C TYR A 228 7.70 -11.40 -16.70
N ASN A 229 7.61 -10.07 -16.59
CA ASN A 229 6.78 -9.14 -17.39
C ASN A 229 5.33 -8.94 -16.92
N GLU A 230 5.06 -9.10 -15.62
CA GLU A 230 3.73 -8.96 -15.05
C GLU A 230 3.70 -7.90 -13.94
N ALA A 231 2.51 -7.33 -13.75
CA ALA A 231 2.17 -6.56 -12.57
C ALA A 231 1.67 -7.52 -11.49
N HIS A 232 2.51 -7.69 -10.47
CA HIS A 232 2.42 -8.76 -9.49
C HIS A 232 1.55 -8.43 -8.28
N VAL A 233 0.58 -9.31 -7.99
CA VAL A 233 -0.07 -9.37 -6.69
C VAL A 233 0.37 -10.66 -6.01
N GLU A 234 1.41 -10.54 -5.19
CA GLU A 234 1.97 -11.66 -4.44
C GLU A 234 1.12 -11.98 -3.20
N ALA A 235 1.19 -13.23 -2.76
CA ALA A 235 0.50 -13.71 -1.56
C ALA A 235 -1.01 -13.37 -1.54
N ALA A 236 -1.68 -13.52 -2.69
CA ALA A 236 -3.10 -13.20 -2.84
C ALA A 236 -3.94 -14.02 -1.86
N GLU A 237 -4.90 -13.36 -1.20
CA GLU A 237 -5.76 -14.02 -0.23
C GLU A 237 -6.94 -14.79 -0.87
N GLU A 238 -7.67 -15.58 -0.07
CA GLU A 238 -8.80 -16.37 -0.56
C GLU A 238 -9.99 -15.44 -0.72
N GLY A 239 -10.66 -15.55 -1.86
CA GLY A 239 -11.87 -14.81 -2.16
C GLY A 239 -11.80 -14.11 -3.50
N THR A 240 -12.73 -13.19 -3.71
CA THR A 240 -12.84 -12.47 -4.97
C THR A 240 -12.13 -11.13 -4.87
N HIS A 241 -11.13 -10.97 -5.71
CA HIS A 241 -10.40 -9.74 -5.99
C HIS A 241 -10.93 -9.09 -7.26
N THR A 242 -10.57 -7.82 -7.46
CA THR A 242 -10.81 -7.13 -8.74
C THR A 242 -9.50 -6.60 -9.30
N ILE A 243 -9.18 -6.95 -10.54
CA ILE A 243 -8.13 -6.30 -11.33
C ILE A 243 -8.77 -5.28 -12.25
N SER A 244 -8.38 -4.02 -12.11
CA SER A 244 -8.83 -2.94 -12.97
C SER A 244 -7.69 -2.40 -13.82
N VAL A 245 -7.89 -2.36 -15.13
CA VAL A 245 -6.93 -1.85 -16.11
C VAL A 245 -7.61 -0.82 -17.01
N ALA A 246 -6.84 0.13 -17.52
CA ALA A 246 -7.34 1.14 -18.42
C ALA A 246 -6.31 1.47 -19.50
N ASN A 247 -6.79 2.09 -20.58
CA ASN A 247 -5.93 2.70 -21.59
C ASN A 247 -4.94 3.64 -20.89
N GLN A 248 -3.69 3.51 -21.28
CA GLN A 248 -2.57 4.24 -20.72
C GLN A 248 -1.54 4.50 -21.83
N PRO A 249 -0.61 5.45 -21.66
CA PRO A 249 0.42 5.70 -22.68
C PRO A 249 1.12 4.41 -23.11
N GLY A 250 1.16 4.14 -24.41
CA GLY A 250 1.75 2.92 -24.97
C GLY A 250 0.84 1.68 -24.98
N CYS A 251 -0.37 1.73 -24.41
CA CYS A 251 -1.34 0.64 -24.50
C CYS A 251 -2.77 1.16 -24.63
N THR A 252 -3.33 1.05 -25.83
CA THR A 252 -4.78 1.13 -26.06
C THR A 252 -5.34 -0.28 -26.01
N ILE A 253 -6.15 -0.59 -24.98
CA ILE A 253 -6.63 -1.94 -24.70
C ILE A 253 -7.71 -2.35 -25.72
N ASP A 254 -7.41 -3.39 -26.51
CA ASP A 254 -8.34 -4.08 -27.40
C ASP A 254 -9.21 -5.09 -26.64
N SER A 255 -8.57 -5.90 -25.79
CA SER A 255 -9.25 -6.92 -25.00
C SER A 255 -8.51 -7.28 -23.72
N VAL A 256 -9.25 -7.81 -22.75
CA VAL A 256 -8.69 -8.44 -21.56
C VAL A 256 -9.21 -9.87 -21.46
N VAL A 257 -8.35 -10.82 -21.10
CA VAL A 257 -8.73 -12.21 -20.81
C VAL A 257 -8.54 -12.47 -19.32
N GLY A 258 -9.61 -12.88 -18.64
CA GLY A 258 -9.58 -13.25 -17.23
C GLY A 258 -9.02 -14.66 -16.99
N PRO A 259 -8.77 -15.04 -15.73
CA PRO A 259 -8.18 -16.32 -15.37
C PRO A 259 -9.08 -17.53 -15.69
N ASP A 260 -10.39 -17.30 -15.84
CA ASP A 260 -11.38 -18.29 -16.27
C ASP A 260 -11.48 -18.43 -17.80
N GLY A 261 -10.67 -17.68 -18.56
CA GLY A 261 -10.72 -17.61 -20.02
C GLY A 261 -11.79 -16.64 -20.55
N SER A 262 -12.55 -15.96 -19.69
CA SER A 262 -13.53 -14.97 -20.11
C SER A 262 -12.86 -13.80 -20.82
N VAL A 263 -13.40 -13.41 -21.98
CA VAL A 263 -12.86 -12.31 -22.79
C VAL A 263 -13.73 -11.07 -22.63
N TYR A 264 -13.11 -9.98 -22.21
CA TYR A 264 -13.74 -8.68 -21.99
C TYR A 264 -13.41 -7.73 -23.15
N ARG A 265 -14.45 -7.27 -23.86
CA ARG A 265 -14.37 -6.29 -24.95
C ARG A 265 -15.52 -5.29 -24.79
N ASN A 266 -15.27 -4.18 -24.11
CA ASN A 266 -16.34 -3.24 -23.76
C ASN A 266 -16.21 -1.87 -24.45
N GLY A 267 -15.14 -1.64 -25.21
CA GLY A 267 -14.89 -0.42 -25.98
C GLY A 267 -14.65 0.85 -25.16
N SER A 268 -14.75 0.79 -23.83
CA SER A 268 -14.62 1.95 -22.93
C SER A 268 -13.16 2.33 -22.62
N GLY A 269 -12.21 1.46 -22.99
CA GLY A 269 -10.81 1.59 -22.60
C GLY A 269 -10.59 1.42 -21.09
N ARG A 270 -11.56 0.89 -20.34
CA ARG A 270 -11.43 0.54 -18.92
C ARG A 270 -12.13 -0.78 -18.64
N TYR A 271 -11.45 -1.66 -17.91
CA TYR A 271 -11.91 -3.01 -17.64
C TYR A 271 -11.75 -3.31 -16.16
N SER A 272 -12.71 -4.06 -15.61
CA SER A 272 -12.67 -4.59 -14.24
C SER A 272 -12.96 -6.08 -14.32
N ILE A 273 -11.99 -6.88 -13.88
CA ILE A 273 -11.97 -8.33 -14.02
C ILE A 273 -12.04 -8.91 -12.61
N SER A 274 -13.06 -9.72 -12.36
CA SER A 274 -13.15 -10.48 -11.11
C SER A 274 -12.19 -11.65 -11.16
N VAL A 275 -11.35 -11.78 -10.13
CA VAL A 275 -10.42 -12.91 -9.97
C VAL A 275 -10.76 -13.60 -8.66
N THR A 276 -11.27 -14.83 -8.73
CA THR A 276 -11.60 -15.62 -7.54
C THR A 276 -10.46 -16.57 -7.23
N VAL A 277 -9.73 -16.26 -6.15
CA VAL A 277 -8.67 -17.10 -5.61
C VAL A 277 -9.33 -18.18 -4.75
N ALA A 278 -9.10 -19.43 -5.12
CA ALA A 278 -9.62 -20.60 -4.41
C ALA A 278 -8.89 -20.80 -3.09
N PRO A 279 -9.41 -21.59 -2.13
CA PRO A 279 -8.63 -22.03 -0.99
C PRO A 279 -7.37 -22.79 -1.44
N TRP A 280 -6.26 -22.61 -0.72
CA TRP A 280 -4.99 -23.31 -0.99
C TRP A 280 -4.38 -23.87 0.30
N ASN A 281 -3.43 -24.78 0.13
CA ASN A 281 -2.65 -25.42 1.19
C ASN A 281 -1.19 -24.96 1.17
N ALA A 282 -0.45 -25.30 2.22
CA ALA A 282 0.99 -25.09 2.26
C ALA A 282 1.69 -25.84 1.11
N GLY A 283 2.53 -25.13 0.34
CA GLY A 283 3.26 -25.67 -0.80
C GLY A 283 2.52 -25.62 -2.15
N ASP A 284 1.27 -25.15 -2.18
CA ASP A 284 0.58 -24.89 -3.45
C ASP A 284 1.33 -23.82 -4.26
N ASP A 285 1.32 -23.95 -5.58
CA ASP A 285 1.91 -23.01 -6.53
C ASP A 285 0.84 -22.70 -7.59
N THR A 286 0.23 -21.52 -7.51
CA THR A 286 -0.93 -21.15 -8.33
C THR A 286 -0.89 -19.68 -8.72
N THR A 287 -0.89 -19.45 -10.04
CA THR A 287 -0.97 -18.11 -10.63
C THR A 287 -2.30 -17.93 -11.35
N TYR A 288 -3.05 -16.90 -10.97
CA TYR A 288 -4.23 -16.43 -11.69
C TYR A 288 -3.82 -15.34 -12.67
N ARG A 289 -4.02 -15.56 -13.97
CA ARG A 289 -3.55 -14.61 -14.99
C ARG A 289 -4.66 -13.73 -15.54
N VAL A 290 -4.35 -12.44 -15.68
CA VAL A 290 -5.13 -11.46 -16.42
C VAL A 290 -4.29 -10.97 -17.60
N GLU A 291 -4.70 -11.32 -18.81
CA GLU A 291 -3.97 -10.98 -20.04
C GLU A 291 -4.60 -9.75 -20.70
N VAL A 292 -3.86 -8.65 -20.77
CA VAL A 292 -4.29 -7.40 -21.40
C VAL A 292 -3.65 -7.30 -22.77
N ASN A 293 -4.47 -7.25 -23.82
CA ASN A 293 -4.01 -7.11 -25.20
C ASN A 293 -4.21 -5.68 -25.66
N CYS A 294 -3.11 -5.04 -26.05
CA CYS A 294 -3.01 -3.68 -26.52
C CYS A 294 -2.88 -3.65 -28.06
N THR A 295 -3.35 -2.54 -28.63
CA THR A 295 -3.20 -2.17 -30.05
C THR A 295 -2.37 -0.91 -30.19
#